data_AF-A0A933LRK8-F1
#
_entry.id   AF-A0A933LRK8-F1
#
_cell.length_a   1.000
_cell.length_b   1.000
_cell.length_c   1.000
_cell.angle_alpha   90.00
_cell.angle_beta   90.00
_cell.angle_gamma   90.00
#
_symmetry.space_group_name_H-M   'P 1'
#
loop_
_entity.id
_entity.type
_entity.pdbx_description
1 polymer ?
#
loop_
_entity_poly.entity_id
_entity_poly.type
_entity_poly.pdbx_seq_one_letter_code
_entity_poly.pdbx_strand_id
1 'polypeptide(L)'
;MSLLFVFTNRVANFSPAVNKFYTDKAGEKQKHTYWFRVTAFSRLAEICGEYLKTGVKVVVRGQLISRNWEDSEGNKHSTVEIRARELELLGNGNGHGPHNGSPDMEDNSDIPF
;
A
#
# COMPACT_ATOMS: atom_id res chain seq x y z
N MET A 1 -9.00 -40.51 -10.60
CA MET A 1 -8.20 -39.87 -9.53
C MET A 1 -7.64 -38.56 -10.10
N SER A 2 -8.49 -37.55 -10.29
CA SER A 2 -8.09 -36.27 -10.91
C SER A 2 -7.74 -35.28 -9.82
N LEU A 3 -6.46 -34.97 -9.72
CA LEU A 3 -5.92 -33.99 -8.79
C LEU A 3 -6.16 -32.59 -9.38
N LEU A 4 -7.28 -31.97 -9.00
CA LEU A 4 -7.57 -30.57 -9.31
C LEU A 4 -6.75 -29.71 -8.35
N PHE A 5 -5.53 -29.34 -8.76
CA PHE A 5 -4.79 -28.27 -8.09
C PHE A 5 -5.50 -26.94 -8.36
N VAL A 6 -6.30 -26.49 -7.40
CA VAL A 6 -6.82 -25.12 -7.39
C VAL A 6 -5.68 -24.20 -6.94
N PHE A 7 -4.85 -23.75 -7.89
CA PHE A 7 -4.03 -22.56 -7.67
C PHE A 7 -4.93 -21.34 -7.89
N THR A 8 -5.53 -20.81 -6.82
CA THR A 8 -6.10 -19.46 -6.85
C THR A 8 -4.96 -18.47 -6.99
N ASN A 9 -4.48 -18.27 -8.21
CA ASN A 9 -3.45 -17.26 -8.50
C ASN A 9 -4.11 -15.87 -8.43
N ARG A 10 -4.35 -15.41 -7.20
CA ARG A 10 -4.83 -14.06 -6.92
C ARG A 10 -3.73 -13.09 -7.32
N VAL A 11 -4.07 -12.14 -8.18
CA VAL A 11 -3.19 -11.08 -8.67
C VAL A 11 -3.90 -9.77 -8.46
N ALA A 12 -3.21 -8.78 -7.91
CA ALA A 12 -3.70 -7.42 -7.79
C ALA A 12 -2.71 -6.45 -8.45
N ASN A 13 -3.21 -5.66 -9.40
CA ASN A 13 -2.46 -4.61 -10.06
C ASN A 13 -2.97 -3.24 -9.59
N PHE A 14 -2.07 -2.38 -9.13
CA PHE A 14 -2.42 -1.03 -8.71
C PHE A 14 -1.32 -0.02 -9.06
N SER A 15 -1.68 1.25 -9.07
CA SER A 15 -0.79 2.35 -9.47
C SER A 15 -0.68 3.41 -8.37
N PRO A 16 0.30 3.30 -7.44
CA PRO A 16 0.50 4.34 -6.44
C PRO A 16 1.10 5.60 -7.06
N ALA A 17 0.60 6.75 -6.60
CA ALA A 17 1.16 8.06 -6.90
C ALA A 17 2.23 8.45 -5.87
N VAL A 18 3.42 8.82 -6.33
CA VAL A 18 4.52 9.34 -5.50
C VAL A 18 4.82 10.77 -5.92
N ASN A 19 4.69 11.71 -4.98
CA ASN A 19 4.97 13.12 -5.23
C ASN A 19 6.41 13.44 -4.86
N LYS A 20 7.17 14.01 -5.79
CA LYS A 20 8.48 14.60 -5.55
C LYS A 20 8.37 16.11 -5.58
N PHE A 21 8.81 16.76 -4.52
CA PHE A 21 8.95 18.21 -4.44
C PHE A 21 10.41 18.57 -4.64
N TYR A 22 10.70 19.50 -5.55
CA TYR A 22 12.05 19.99 -5.78
C TYR A 22 12.02 21.47 -6.14
N THR A 23 13.08 22.19 -5.81
CA THR A 23 13.27 23.57 -6.22
C THR A 23 14.05 23.58 -7.53
N ASP A 24 13.55 24.28 -8.55
CA ASP A 24 14.25 24.41 -9.81
C ASP A 24 15.38 25.47 -9.74
N LYS A 25 16.09 25.67 -10.86
CA LYS A 25 17.18 26.65 -10.93
C LYS A 25 16.70 28.11 -10.84
N ALA A 26 15.42 28.37 -11.07
CA ALA A 26 14.80 29.68 -10.93
C ALA A 26 14.32 29.98 -9.50
N GLY A 27 14.43 29.00 -8.58
CA GLY A 27 14.00 29.14 -7.19
C GLY A 27 12.54 28.76 -6.96
N GLU A 28 11.83 28.30 -8.00
CA GLU A 28 10.42 27.93 -7.92
C GLU A 28 10.25 26.51 -7.36
N LYS A 29 9.28 26.34 -6.46
CA LYS A 29 8.93 25.02 -5.91
C LYS A 29 8.08 24.24 -6.92
N GLN A 30 8.63 23.17 -7.45
CA GLN A 30 7.93 22.29 -8.39
C GLN A 30 7.46 21.02 -7.71
N LYS A 31 6.30 20.52 -8.16
CA LYS A 31 5.72 19.23 -7.76
C LYS A 31 5.63 18.33 -9.00
N HIS A 32 6.24 17.16 -8.91
CA HIS A 32 6.12 16.12 -9.93
C HIS A 32 5.47 14.86 -9.34
N THR A 33 4.49 14.31 -10.03
CA THR A 33 3.78 13.09 -9.62
C THR A 33 4.23 11.93 -10.48
N TYR A 34 4.86 10.94 -9.87
CA TYR A 34 5.22 9.69 -10.51
C TYR A 34 4.12 8.65 -10.26
N TRP A 35 3.78 7.89 -11.29
CA TRP A 35 2.87 6.76 -11.20
C TRP A 35 3.67 5.49 -11.44
N PHE A 36 3.71 4.61 -10.45
CA PHE A 36 4.40 3.33 -10.57
C PHE A 36 3.40 2.21 -10.81
N ARG A 37 3.78 1.18 -11.56
CA ARG A 37 2.93 0.00 -11.74
C ARG A 37 3.37 -1.08 -10.77
N VAL A 38 2.48 -1.50 -9.88
CA VAL A 38 2.76 -2.53 -8.87
C VAL A 38 1.88 -3.75 -9.08
N THR A 39 2.49 -4.93 -9.05
CA THR A 39 1.81 -6.22 -9.13
C THR A 39 2.06 -7.02 -7.85
N ALA A 40 0.99 -7.33 -7.12
CA ALA A 40 0.99 -8.17 -5.94
C ALA A 40 0.37 -9.54 -6.25
N PHE A 41 0.88 -10.59 -5.60
CA PHE A 41 0.47 -11.98 -5.84
C PHE A 41 0.01 -12.64 -4.54
N SER A 42 -0.83 -13.68 -4.68
CA SER A 42 -1.25 -14.58 -3.60
C SER A 42 -1.82 -13.80 -2.41
N ARG A 43 -1.30 -14.01 -1.20
CA ARG A 43 -1.81 -13.35 0.02
C ARG A 43 -1.73 -11.82 -0.04
N LEU A 44 -0.70 -11.25 -0.68
CA LEU A 44 -0.60 -9.81 -0.83
C LEU A 44 -1.70 -9.27 -1.76
N ALA A 45 -2.10 -10.02 -2.78
CA ALA A 45 -3.20 -9.62 -3.65
C ALA A 45 -4.54 -9.57 -2.90
N GLU A 46 -4.77 -10.49 -1.95
CA GLU A 46 -5.94 -10.47 -1.08
C GLU A 46 -5.95 -9.25 -0.15
N ILE A 47 -4.82 -8.98 0.52
CA ILE A 47 -4.66 -7.81 1.39
C ILE A 47 -4.87 -6.51 0.60
N CYS A 48 -4.32 -6.43 -0.61
CA CYS A 48 -4.58 -5.30 -1.50
C CYS A 48 -6.08 -5.13 -1.78
N GLY A 49 -6.78 -6.21 -2.12
CA GLY A 49 -8.22 -6.16 -2.40
C GLY A 49 -9.08 -5.74 -1.19
N GLU A 50 -8.69 -6.15 0.01
CA GLU A 50 -9.44 -5.83 1.24
C GLU A 50 -9.15 -4.42 1.76
N TYR A 51 -7.89 -3.99 1.75
CA TYR A 51 -7.43 -2.81 2.49
C TYR A 51 -6.94 -1.64 1.62
N LEU A 52 -6.51 -1.86 0.37
CA LEU A 52 -6.13 -0.74 -0.50
C LEU A 52 -7.37 -0.08 -1.07
N LYS A 53 -7.63 1.15 -0.61
CA LYS A 53 -8.64 2.05 -1.16
C LYS A 53 -7.98 3.34 -1.63
N THR A 54 -8.68 4.11 -2.46
CA THR A 54 -8.22 5.45 -2.85
C THR A 54 -7.92 6.28 -1.61
N GLY A 55 -6.74 6.89 -1.56
CA GLY A 55 -6.29 7.72 -0.43
C GLY A 55 -5.50 6.97 0.65
N VAL A 56 -5.45 5.64 0.62
CA VAL A 56 -4.59 4.86 1.53
C VAL A 56 -3.13 5.03 1.12
N LYS A 57 -2.29 5.39 2.10
CA LYS A 57 -0.84 5.45 1.89
C LYS A 57 -0.26 4.06 2.09
N VAL A 58 0.71 3.71 1.24
CA VAL A 58 1.31 2.37 1.25
C VAL A 58 2.79 2.47 0.97
N VAL A 59 3.57 1.65 1.68
CA VAL A 59 4.96 1.37 1.33
C VAL A 59 4.99 0.01 0.64
N VAL A 60 5.58 -0.03 -0.55
CA VAL A 60 5.76 -1.26 -1.32
C VAL A 60 7.24 -1.56 -1.40
N ARG A 61 7.65 -2.75 -0.97
CA ARG A 61 9.01 -3.26 -1.15
C ARG A 61 8.96 -4.47 -2.07
N GLY A 62 9.88 -4.55 -3.01
CA GLY A 62 9.78 -5.53 -4.08
C GLY A 62 10.95 -5.50 -5.05
N GLN A 63 10.73 -6.09 -6.21
CA GLN A 63 11.72 -6.18 -7.28
C GLN A 63 11.23 -5.42 -8.50
N LEU A 64 12.14 -4.70 -9.15
CA LEU A 64 11.88 -4.08 -10.44
C LEU A 64 11.95 -5.15 -11.53
N ILE A 65 10.92 -5.26 -12.35
CA ILE A 65 10.80 -6.22 -13.44
C ILE A 65 10.60 -5.43 -14.73
N SER A 66 11.48 -5.62 -15.70
CA SER A 66 11.25 -5.15 -17.07
C SER A 66 10.52 -6.25 -17.83
N ARG A 67 9.34 -5.94 -18.34
CA ARG A 67 8.60 -6.79 -19.26
C ARG A 67 8.71 -6.22 -20.65
N ASN A 68 9.20 -7.04 -21.58
CA ASN A 68 9.25 -6.70 -22.99
C ASN A 68 8.21 -7.53 -23.72
N TRP A 69 7.38 -6.90 -24.54
CA TRP A 69 6.35 -7.58 -25.31
C TRP A 69 6.21 -6.92 -26.69
N GLU A 70 5.73 -7.69 -27.66
CA GLU A 70 5.50 -7.23 -29.03
C GLU A 70 3.98 -7.13 -29.25
N ASP A 71 3.53 -6.04 -29.85
CA ASP A 71 2.13 -5.90 -30.26
C ASP A 71 1.87 -6.64 -31.58
N SER A 72 0.60 -6.75 -31.97
CA SER A 72 0.21 -7.43 -33.21
C SER A 72 0.76 -6.77 -34.49
N GLU A 73 1.29 -5.55 -34.38
CA GLU A 73 1.88 -4.77 -35.48
C GLU A 73 3.43 -4.90 -35.51
N GLY A 74 4.02 -5.67 -34.59
CA GLY A 74 5.46 -5.92 -34.51
C GLY A 74 6.25 -4.89 -33.72
N ASN A 75 5.59 -3.93 -33.03
CA ASN A 75 6.32 -2.94 -32.24
C ASN A 75 6.73 -3.51 -30.88
N LYS A 76 7.99 -3.29 -30.52
CA LYS A 76 8.55 -3.72 -29.23
C LYS A 76 8.24 -2.70 -28.14
N HIS A 77 7.49 -3.13 -27.15
CA HIS A 77 7.19 -2.36 -25.95
C HIS A 77 8.02 -2.86 -24.78
N SER A 78 8.54 -1.93 -23.98
CA SER A 78 9.20 -2.25 -22.71
C SER A 78 8.47 -1.52 -21.60
N THR A 79 8.09 -2.24 -20.55
CA THR A 79 7.43 -1.66 -19.38
C THR A 79 8.15 -2.10 -18.13
N VAL A 80 8.38 -1.15 -17.24
CA VAL A 80 8.97 -1.39 -15.94
C VAL A 80 7.86 -1.49 -14.90
N GLU A 81 7.81 -2.62 -14.20
CA GLU A 81 6.82 -2.91 -13.17
C GLU A 81 7.52 -3.27 -11.85
N ILE A 82 6.84 -3.06 -10.73
CA ILE A 82 7.30 -3.45 -9.40
C ILE A 82 6.54 -4.70 -8.98
N ARG A 83 7.23 -5.83 -8.84
CA ARG A 83 6.67 -7.03 -8.22
C ARG A 83 6.78 -6.89 -6.71
N ALA A 84 5.65 -6.71 -6.03
CA ALA A 84 5.61 -6.54 -4.58
C ALA A 84 6.01 -7.85 -3.87
N ARG A 85 6.93 -7.74 -2.92
CA ARG A 85 7.31 -8.80 -1.96
C ARG A 85 6.77 -8.53 -0.57
N GLU A 86 6.67 -7.25 -0.21
CA GLU A 86 6.10 -6.80 1.04
C GLU A 86 5.27 -5.55 0.80
N LEU A 87 4.22 -5.42 1.60
CA LEU A 87 3.33 -4.28 1.57
C LEU A 87 3.03 -3.86 3.00
N GLU A 88 3.17 -2.57 3.26
CA GLU A 88 2.91 -1.98 4.56
C GLU A 88 1.92 -0.83 4.37
N LEU A 89 0.74 -0.99 4.96
CA LEU A 89 -0.31 0.02 4.93
C LEU A 89 0.03 1.09 5.95
N LEU A 90 0.27 2.31 5.47
CA LEU A 90 0.43 3.46 6.34
C LEU A 90 -0.98 3.96 6.67
N GLY A 91 -1.49 3.54 7.82
CA GLY A 91 -2.76 4.04 8.31
C GLY A 91 -2.78 5.56 8.41
N ASN A 92 -3.90 6.19 8.08
CA ASN A 92 -4.16 7.53 8.57
C ASN A 92 -4.27 7.39 10.09
N GLY A 93 -3.47 8.13 10.85
CA GLY A 93 -3.45 8.09 12.32
C GLY A 93 -4.77 8.53 12.96
N ASN A 94 -5.83 7.74 12.80
CA ASN A 94 -6.96 7.68 13.73
C ASN A 94 -6.68 6.54 14.69
N GLY A 95 -5.67 6.76 15.54
CA GLY A 95 -5.56 6.06 16.82
C GLY A 95 -6.72 6.49 17.71
N HIS A 96 -7.93 6.04 17.41
CA HIS A 96 -8.90 5.74 18.46
C HIS A 96 -8.47 4.39 19.04
N GLY A 97 -7.37 4.39 19.80
CA GLY A 97 -7.21 3.37 20.81
C GLY A 97 -8.38 3.53 21.78
N PRO A 98 -9.06 2.45 22.20
CA PRO A 98 -10.05 2.56 23.26
C PRO A 98 -9.32 3.14 24.47
N HIS A 99 -9.61 4.40 24.80
CA HIS A 99 -9.30 4.95 26.10
C HIS A 99 -10.19 4.17 27.06
N ASN A 100 -9.65 3.06 27.57
CA ASN A 100 -10.19 2.33 28.69
C ASN A 100 -10.22 3.34 29.84
N GLY A 101 -11.39 3.98 30.00
CA GLY A 101 -11.64 4.93 31.07
C GLY A 101 -11.21 4.27 32.37
N SER A 102 -10.16 4.82 32.97
CA SER A 102 -9.79 4.51 34.34
C SER A 102 -11.06 4.67 35.18
N PRO A 103 -11.48 3.66 35.95
CA PRO A 103 -12.56 3.85 36.89
C PRO A 103 -12.16 4.97 37.85
N ASP A 104 -13.02 5.97 37.90
CA ASP A 104 -13.21 6.93 38.96
C ASP A 104 -12.66 6.41 40.30
N MET A 105 -11.59 7.06 40.77
CA MET A 105 -11.11 6.89 42.12
C MET A 105 -12.19 7.41 43.05
N GLU A 106 -12.93 6.48 43.64
CA GLU A 106 -13.89 6.69 44.71
C GLU A 106 -13.22 7.47 45.85
N ASP A 107 -13.75 8.67 46.10
CA ASP A 107 -13.39 9.57 47.19
C ASP A 107 -13.64 8.85 48.53
N ASN A 108 -12.59 8.29 49.13
CA ASN A 108 -12.66 7.67 50.45
C ASN A 108 -12.39 8.73 51.53
N SER A 109 -13.21 9.78 51.55
CA SER A 109 -13.17 10.84 52.57
C SER A 109 -13.98 10.51 53.83
N ASP A 110 -14.59 9.32 53.91
CA ASP A 110 -15.43 8.86 55.04
C ASP A 110 -14.72 7.85 55.97
N ILE A 111 -13.50 8.15 56.43
CA ILE A 111 -12.86 7.39 57.53
C ILE A 111 -12.91 8.21 58.84
N PRO A 112 -13.93 8.02 59.69
CA PRO A 112 -13.97 8.64 61.01
C PRO A 112 -13.05 7.89 62.00
N PHE A 113 -12.15 8.64 62.66
CA PHE A 113 -11.74 8.31 64.03
C PHE A 113 -12.66 9.06 65.00
#